data_AF-A0A1Q4R8U8-F1
#
_entry.id   AF-A0A1Q4R8U8-F1
#
_cell.length_a   1.000
_cell.length_b   1.000
_cell.length_c   1.000
_cell.angle_alpha   90.00
_cell.angle_beta   90.00
_cell.angle_gamma   90.00
#
_symmetry.space_group_name_H-M   'P 1'
#
loop_
_entity.id
_entity.type
_entity.pdbx_description
1 polymer ?
#
loop_
_entity_poly.entity_id
_entity_poly.type
_entity_poly.pdbx_seq_one_letter_code
_entity_poly.pdbx_strand_id
1 'polypeptide(L)' 'MYVCICRGITEKQIRQTVSQQNCSPQELTATIGVGADCGTCMAYACELLETLGNNSASTGSCSNGMS' A
#
# COMPACT_ATOMS: atom_id res chain seq x y z
N MET A 1 1.81 -5.39 11.59
CA MET A 1 0.41 -5.83 11.84
C MET A 1 -0.17 -6.48 10.59
N TYR A 2 -1.36 -7.07 10.68
CA TYR A 2 -2.14 -7.50 9.50
C TYR A 2 -2.81 -6.28 8.86
N VAL A 3 -2.61 -6.13 7.56
CA VAL A 3 -3.19 -5.06 6.75
C VAL A 3 -4.36 -5.60 5.94
N CYS A 4 -4.20 -6.75 5.28
CA CYS A 4 -5.30 -7.42 4.59
C CYS A 4 -5.68 -8.69 5.36
N ILE A 5 -6.86 -8.70 5.96
CA ILE A 5 -7.38 -9.88 6.67
C ILE A 5 -7.84 -10.94 5.66
N CYS A 6 -8.46 -10.52 4.55
CA CYS A 6 -8.97 -11.39 3.49
C CYS A 6 -7.89 -12.35 2.94
N ARG A 7 -6.62 -11.94 2.91
CA ARG A 7 -5.48 -12.75 2.42
C ARG A 7 -4.34 -12.92 3.42
N GLY A 8 -4.51 -12.48 4.66
CA GLY A 8 -3.47 -12.57 5.70
C GLY A 8 -2.19 -11.76 5.39
N ILE A 9 -2.30 -10.65 4.66
CA ILE A 9 -1.14 -9.83 4.29
C ILE A 9 -0.74 -8.93 5.44
N THR A 10 0.54 -8.91 5.75
CA THR A 10 1.13 -8.08 6.80
C THR A 10 1.80 -6.83 6.25
N GLU A 11 1.90 -5.81 7.09
CA GLU A 11 2.64 -4.57 6.78
C GLU A 11 4.10 -4.86 6.39
N LYS A 12 4.73 -5.85 7.03
CA LYS A 12 6.10 -6.26 6.70
C LYS A 12 6.21 -6.77 5.27
N GLN A 13 5.23 -7.56 4.80
CA GLN A 13 5.22 -8.04 3.41
C GLN A 13 5.05 -6.89 2.43
N ILE A 14 4.21 -5.90 2.75
CA ILE A 14 4.06 -4.70 1.92
C ILE A 14 5.40 -3.95 1.84
N ARG A 15 6.02 -3.64 2.98
CA ARG A 15 7.32 -2.97 3.06
C ARG A 15 8.41 -3.71 2.28
N GLN A 16 8.48 -5.04 2.43
CA GLN A 16 9.48 -5.85 1.73
C GLN A 16 9.27 -5.81 0.22
N THR A 17 8.02 -5.90 -0.24
CA THR A 17 7.68 -5.81 -1.67
C THR A 17 8.10 -4.46 -2.23
N VAL A 18 7.73 -3.37 -1.57
CA VAL A 18 8.08 -1.99 -1.96
C VAL A 18 9.59 -1.72 -1.91
N SER A 19 10.31 -2.38 -1.01
CA SER A 19 11.77 -2.26 -0.92
C SER A 19 12.50 -3.01 -2.04
N GLN A 20 11.89 -4.06 -2.58
CA GLN A 20 12.48 -4.86 -3.67
C GLN A 20 12.20 -4.24 -5.04
N GLN A 21 11.05 -3.58 -5.20
CA GLN A 21 10.60 -2.96 -6.44
C GLN A 21 9.83 -1.68 -6.10
N ASN A 22 10.03 -0.62 -6.88
CA ASN A 22 9.22 0.59 -6.76
C ASN A 22 7.80 0.31 -7.26
N CYS A 23 6.94 -0.22 -6.38
CA CYS A 23 5.59 -0.68 -6.74
C CYS A 23 4.53 0.39 -6.52
N SER A 24 3.60 0.50 -7.47
CA SER A 24 2.31 1.15 -7.30
C SER A 24 1.31 0.24 -6.54
N PRO A 25 0.19 0.76 -6.01
CA PRO A 25 -0.82 -0.07 -5.34
C PRO A 25 -1.35 -1.21 -6.21
N GLN A 26 -1.50 -1.00 -7.52
CA GLN A 26 -1.85 -2.08 -8.46
C GLN A 26 -0.80 -3.19 -8.53
N GLU A 27 0.50 -2.85 -8.53
CA GLU A 27 1.60 -3.82 -8.52
C GLU A 27 1.63 -4.61 -7.21
N LEU A 28 1.33 -3.96 -6.08
CA LEU A 28 1.17 -4.66 -4.80
C LEU A 28 -0.01 -5.64 -4.83
N THR A 29 -1.15 -5.24 -5.39
CA THR A 29 -2.28 -6.17 -5.58
C THR A 29 -1.90 -7.32 -6.50
N ALA A 30 -1.17 -7.07 -7.59
CA ALA A 30 -0.72 -8.11 -8.52
C ALA A 30 0.32 -9.06 -7.88
N THR A 31 1.21 -8.55 -7.04
CA THR A 31 2.33 -9.32 -6.46
C THR A 31 1.89 -10.13 -5.25
N ILE A 32 1.20 -9.51 -4.28
CA ILE A 32 0.84 -10.13 -3.00
C ILE A 32 -0.68 -10.22 -2.76
N GLY A 33 -1.50 -9.72 -3.68
CA GLY A 33 -2.96 -9.82 -3.57
C GLY A 33 -3.60 -8.82 -2.61
N VAL A 34 -2.87 -7.83 -2.08
CA VAL A 34 -3.46 -6.86 -1.14
C VAL A 34 -4.61 -6.11 -1.81
N GLY A 35 -5.79 -6.12 -1.18
CA GLY A 35 -6.98 -5.43 -1.71
C GLY A 35 -7.70 -6.13 -2.86
N ALA A 36 -7.27 -7.33 -3.29
CA ALA A 36 -7.87 -8.03 -4.43
C ALA A 36 -9.31 -8.54 -4.17
N ASP A 37 -9.68 -8.73 -2.90
CA ASP A 37 -10.98 -9.29 -2.50
C ASP A 37 -11.93 -8.18 -2.04
N CYS A 38 -11.94 -7.92 -0.73
CA CYS A 38 -12.86 -7.01 -0.06
C CYS A 38 -12.53 -5.50 -0.23
N GLY A 39 -11.33 -5.17 -0.72
CA GLY A 39 -10.89 -3.79 -0.97
C GLY A 39 -10.66 -2.89 0.25
N THR A 40 -11.18 -3.23 1.44
CA THR A 40 -11.15 -2.36 2.64
C THR A 40 -9.74 -1.96 3.07
N CYS A 41 -8.75 -2.82 2.85
CA CYS A 41 -7.36 -2.54 3.19
C CYS A 41 -6.63 -1.64 2.19
N MET A 42 -7.25 -1.28 1.06
CA MET A 42 -6.58 -0.51 -0.01
C MET A 42 -6.21 0.90 0.42
N ALA A 43 -7.11 1.61 1.11
CA ALA A 43 -6.83 2.96 1.59
C ALA A 43 -5.59 2.98 2.51
N TYR A 44 -5.54 2.05 3.46
CA TYR A 44 -4.39 1.90 4.35
C TYR A 44 -3.11 1.47 3.61
N ALA A 45 -3.21 0.52 2.68
CA ALA A 45 -2.07 0.07 1.89
C ALA A 45 -1.50 1.20 1.01
N CYS A 46 -2.34 2.08 0.48
CA CYS A 46 -1.94 3.25 -0.30
C CYS A 46 -1.25 4.32 0.57
N GLU A 47 -1.80 4.63 1.75
CA GLU A 47 -1.15 5.54 2.71
C GLU A 47 0.24 5.01 3.11
N LEU A 48 0.34 3.70 3.36
CA LEU A 48 1.60 3.06 3.69
C LEU A 48 2.61 3.15 2.53
N LEU A 49 2.15 2.95 1.29
CA LEU A 49 2.98 3.14 0.09
C LEU A 49 3.53 4.55 -0.01
N GLU A 50 2.68 5.56 0.15
CA GLU A 50 3.06 6.96 0.08
C GLU A 50 4.07 7.30 1.19
N THR A 51 3.86 6.77 2.40
CA THR A 51 4.80 6.93 3.53
C THR A 51 6.16 6.30 3.24
N LEU A 52 6.19 5.16 2.54
CA LEU A 52 7.43 4.47 2.16
C LEU A 52 8.13 5.12 0.97
N GLY A 53 7.39 5.59 -0.03
CA GLY A 53 7.92 6.30 -1.19
C GLY A 53 8.45 7.70 -0.86
N ASN A 54 7.76 8.43 0.02
CA ASN A 54 8.16 9.77 0.45
C ASN A 54 9.33 9.79 1.44
N ASN A 55 9.82 8.63 1.91
CA ASN A 55 11.06 8.58 2.71
C ASN A 55 12.32 8.97 1.92
N SER A 56 12.20 9.31 0.63
CA SER A 56 13.28 9.88 -0.19
C SER A 56 13.14 11.37 -0.50
N ALA A 57 11.99 12.03 -0.27
CA ALA A 57 11.83 13.47 -0.42
C ALA A 57 10.44 13.95 0.03
N SER A 58 10.43 14.91 0.96
CA SER A 58 9.53 16.08 1.03
C SER A 58 8.01 15.88 1.04
N THR A 59 7.41 16.31 2.15
CA THR A 59 6.07 16.88 2.33
C THR A 59 5.39 17.34 1.03
N GLY A 60 4.27 16.71 0.67
CA GLY A 60 3.42 17.14 -0.44
C GLY A 60 2.00 16.61 -0.28
N SER A 61 1.09 17.49 0.14
CA SER A 61 -0.35 17.23 0.30
C SER A 61 -0.99 16.72 -1.00
N CYS A 62 -1.69 15.60 -0.95
CA CYS A 62 -2.80 15.35 -1.87
C CYS A 62 -4.11 15.64 -1.13
N SER A 63 -4.62 16.83 -1.36
CA SER A 63 -5.93 17.30 -0.89
C SER A 63 -7.06 16.44 -1.49
N ASN A 64 -8.08 16.20 -0.67
CA ASN A 64 -9.33 15.49 -0.95
C ASN A 64 -9.89 15.57 -2.38
N GLY A 65 -10.36 14.43 -2.86
CA GLY A 65 -11.35 14.32 -3.93
C GLY A 65 -12.25 13.10 -3.68
N MET A 66 -13.22 13.28 -2.80
CA MET A 66 -14.31 12.32 -2.57
C MET A 66 -15.30 12.44 -3.73
N SER A 67 -15.62 11.35 -4.40
CA SER A 67 -16.89 11.14 -5.11
C SER A 67 -17.20 9.65 -5.08
#